data_AF-X1I3C8-F1
#
_entry.id   AF-X1I3C8-F1
#
_cell.length_a   1.000
_cell.length_b   1.000
_cell.length_c   1.000
_cell.angle_alpha   90.00
_cell.angle_beta   90.00
_cell.angle_gamma   90.00
#
_symmetry.space_group_name_H-M   'P 1'
#
loop_
_entity.id
_entity.type
_entity.pdbx_description
1 polymer ?
#
loop_
_entity_poly.entity_id
_entity_poly.type
_entity_poly.pdbx_seq_one_letter_code
_entity_poly.pdbx_strand_id
1 'polypeptide(L)'
;SPIYAGATLPVTARFSDAGGLPDLHDAAPEANPHGIAIKFHLPNGVDSDIVANSFKFFPVATPEDFRDLQLAAASSAPGAPKSAQLDAFLKAHPSVGKA
;
A
#
# COMPACT_ATOMS: atom_id res chain seq x y z
N SER A 1 -21.55 11.01 -5.79
CA SER A 1 -21.02 10.91 -4.42
C SER A 1 -20.97 12.29 -3.79
N PRO A 2 -21.33 12.49 -2.51
CA PRO A 2 -21.32 13.79 -1.83
C PRO A 2 -19.98 14.52 -1.89
N ILE A 3 -18.86 13.80 -1.96
CA ILE A 3 -17.52 14.38 -2.07
C ILE A 3 -17.28 15.16 -3.37
N TYR A 4 -18.15 15.02 -4.38
CA TYR A 4 -18.03 15.71 -5.68
C TYR A 4 -19.04 16.85 -5.88
N ALA A 5 -19.74 17.28 -4.82
CA ALA A 5 -20.80 18.28 -4.90
C ALA A 5 -20.28 19.75 -4.92
N GLY A 6 -18.96 19.97 -4.95
CA GLY A 6 -18.36 21.31 -4.97
C GLY A 6 -18.29 22.02 -3.61
N ALA A 7 -18.72 21.36 -2.54
CA ALA A 7 -18.58 21.88 -1.17
C ALA A 7 -17.14 21.73 -0.66
N THR A 8 -16.71 22.65 0.21
CA THR A 8 -15.49 22.46 1.01
C THR A 8 -15.79 21.50 2.15
N LEU A 9 -15.00 20.44 2.28
CA LEU A 9 -15.14 19.40 3.29
C LEU A 9 -13.89 19.35 4.17
N PRO A 10 -14.00 19.25 5.50
CA PRO A 10 -12.86 18.97 6.36
C PRO A 10 -12.28 17.59 6.00
N VAL A 11 -10.95 17.50 6.03
CA VAL A 11 -10.25 16.24 5.76
C VAL A 11 -9.21 15.93 6.82
N THR A 12 -9.05 14.64 7.13
CA THR A 12 -7.86 14.11 7.80
C THR A 12 -7.04 13.34 6.77
N ALA A 13 -5.78 13.71 6.59
CA ALA A 13 -4.87 13.05 5.65
C ALA A 13 -3.73 12.35 6.40
N ARG A 14 -3.34 11.16 5.92
CA ARG A 14 -2.18 10.41 6.42
C ARG A 14 -1.30 9.96 5.27
N PHE A 15 -0.01 10.27 5.36
CA PHE A 15 1.04 9.70 4.52
C PHE A 15 1.68 8.50 5.22
N SER A 16 2.27 7.60 4.45
CA SER A 16 2.95 6.43 4.99
C SER A 16 3.91 5.79 4.01
N ASP A 17 4.88 5.06 4.52
CA ASP A 17 5.72 4.17 3.73
C ASP A 17 5.09 2.79 3.53
N ALA A 18 5.61 2.06 2.55
CA ALA A 18 5.27 0.67 2.30
C ALA A 18 5.93 -0.30 3.32
N GLY A 19 5.59 -1.59 3.22
CA GLY A 19 6.32 -2.66 3.92
C GLY A 19 6.06 -2.84 5.41
N GLY A 20 5.43 -1.87 6.10
CA GLY A 20 5.02 -2.02 7.51
C GLY A 20 6.17 -1.98 8.52
N LEU A 21 7.30 -1.38 8.13
CA LEU A 21 8.48 -1.20 8.99
C LEU A 21 8.40 0.19 9.66
N PRO A 22 8.16 0.28 10.98
CA PRO A 22 7.86 1.55 11.64
C PRO A 22 9.05 2.52 11.70
N ASP A 23 10.27 1.99 11.67
CA ASP A 23 11.52 2.77 11.75
C ASP A 23 12.20 2.93 10.37
N LEU A 24 11.49 2.59 9.29
CA LEU A 24 12.00 2.81 7.93
C LEU A 24 12.12 4.32 7.68
N HIS A 25 13.24 4.71 7.08
CA HIS A 25 13.47 6.10 6.72
C HIS A 25 12.68 6.45 5.46
N ASP A 26 11.90 7.54 5.48
CA ASP A 26 11.03 7.97 4.37
C ASP A 26 11.74 8.07 3.01
N ALA A 27 13.04 8.38 2.97
CA ALA A 27 13.80 8.47 1.71
C ALA A 27 14.42 7.12 1.25
N ALA A 28 14.21 6.03 1.98
CA ALA A 28 14.74 4.73 1.61
C ALA A 28 14.06 4.22 0.32
N PRO A 29 14.78 3.55 -0.59
CA PRO A 29 14.16 2.95 -1.78
C PRO A 29 12.98 2.03 -1.43
N GLU A 30 13.09 1.28 -0.33
CA GLU A 30 12.09 0.34 0.18
C GLU A 30 10.83 1.01 0.74
N ALA A 31 10.86 2.33 0.97
CA ALA A 31 9.71 3.08 1.46
C ALA A 31 8.60 3.22 0.39
N ASN A 32 8.93 2.99 -0.88
CA ASN A 32 7.99 3.08 -1.97
C ASN A 32 7.09 1.83 -2.11
N PRO A 33 5.85 2.00 -2.60
CA PRO A 33 5.19 3.28 -2.85
C PRO A 33 4.74 3.98 -1.56
N HIS A 34 4.84 5.31 -1.52
CA HIS A 34 4.26 6.09 -0.43
C HIS A 34 2.73 6.11 -0.52
N GLY A 35 2.07 5.80 0.58
CA GLY A 35 0.62 5.83 0.73
C GLY A 35 0.09 7.25 0.96
N ILE A 36 -1.15 7.48 0.52
CA ILE A 36 -1.97 8.61 0.93
C ILE A 36 -3.38 8.11 1.25
N ALA A 37 -3.81 8.31 2.50
CA ALA A 37 -5.18 8.07 2.93
C ALA A 37 -5.83 9.42 3.27
N ILE A 38 -6.96 9.73 2.64
CA ILE A 38 -7.73 10.95 2.86
C ILE A 38 -9.11 10.53 3.36
N LYS A 39 -9.45 10.95 4.57
CA LYS A 39 -10.79 10.82 5.16
C LYS A 39 -11.52 12.15 5.03
N PHE A 40 -12.65 12.14 4.32
CA PHE A 40 -13.55 13.28 4.15
C PHE A 40 -14.65 13.20 5.20
N HIS A 41 -14.76 14.24 6.03
CA HIS A 41 -15.79 14.35 7.06
C HIS A 41 -17.05 15.00 6.48
N LEU A 42 -18.07 14.19 6.18
CA LEU A 42 -19.35 14.63 5.61
C LEU A 42 -20.33 15.07 6.73
N PRO A 43 -21.38 15.82 6.37
CA PRO A 43 -22.44 16.16 7.32
C PRO A 43 -23.05 14.94 8.01
N ASN A 44 -23.57 15.14 9.22
CA ASN A 44 -24.18 14.11 10.07
C ASN A 44 -23.22 13.01 10.54
N GLY A 45 -21.92 13.28 10.56
CA GLY A 45 -20.91 12.35 11.07
C GLY A 45 -20.63 11.15 10.15
N VAL A 46 -20.98 11.27 8.87
CA VAL A 46 -20.64 10.27 7.86
C VAL A 46 -19.24 10.55 7.33
N ASP A 47 -18.43 9.52 7.14
CA ASP A 47 -17.11 9.65 6.52
C ASP A 47 -17.07 8.96 5.15
N SER A 48 -16.17 9.43 4.30
CA SER A 48 -15.79 8.75 3.06
C SER A 48 -14.28 8.79 2.89
N ASP A 49 -13.68 7.67 2.52
CA ASP A 49 -12.22 7.55 2.43
C ASP A 49 -11.75 7.33 1.00
N ILE A 50 -10.67 8.00 0.63
CA ILE A 50 -9.85 7.65 -0.53
C ILE A 50 -8.52 7.14 0.00
N VAL A 51 -8.22 5.86 -0.24
CA VAL A 51 -6.96 5.21 0.16
C VAL A 51 -6.21 4.83 -1.09
N ALA A 52 -5.06 5.46 -1.31
CA ALA A 52 -4.27 5.33 -2.52
C ALA A 52 -2.77 5.29 -2.19
N ASN A 53 -1.94 5.17 -3.23
CA ASN A 53 -0.50 5.28 -3.13
C ASN A 53 0.07 6.10 -4.31
N SER A 54 1.38 6.35 -4.28
CA SER A 54 2.09 7.18 -5.26
C SER A 54 2.21 6.53 -6.64
N PHE A 55 2.04 5.21 -6.75
CA PHE A 55 2.13 4.49 -8.02
C PHE A 55 0.82 4.57 -8.79
N LYS A 56 0.92 4.43 -10.13
CA LYS A 56 -0.24 4.33 -11.02
C LYS A 56 -0.70 2.89 -11.25
N PHE A 57 -0.08 1.94 -10.56
CA PHE A 57 -0.35 0.51 -10.65
C PHE A 57 -0.16 -0.12 -9.27
N PHE A 58 -0.54 -1.39 -9.15
CA PHE A 58 -0.32 -2.18 -7.95
C PHE A 58 0.45 -3.46 -8.34
N PRO A 59 1.29 -4.03 -7.44
CA PRO A 59 2.14 -5.17 -7.77
C PRO A 59 1.38 -6.40 -8.29
N VAL A 60 0.12 -6.55 -7.88
CA VAL A 60 -0.75 -7.69 -8.17
C VAL A 60 -2.18 -7.23 -8.43
N ALA A 61 -2.97 -8.05 -9.13
CA ALA A 61 -4.31 -7.66 -9.60
C ALA A 61 -5.44 -8.07 -8.66
N THR A 62 -5.19 -8.99 -7.71
CA THR A 62 -6.20 -9.55 -6.82
C THR A 62 -5.80 -9.38 -5.35
N PRO A 63 -6.78 -9.29 -4.43
CA PRO A 63 -6.48 -9.27 -3.00
C PRO A 63 -5.88 -10.60 -2.51
N GLU A 64 -6.22 -11.72 -3.14
CA GLU A 64 -5.61 -13.04 -2.88
C GLU A 64 -4.11 -13.01 -3.18
N ASP A 65 -3.72 -12.53 -4.36
CA ASP A 65 -2.31 -12.43 -4.73
C ASP A 65 -1.56 -11.46 -3.81
N PHE A 66 -2.23 -10.41 -3.32
CA PHE A 66 -1.61 -9.48 -2.38
C PHE A 66 -1.35 -10.14 -1.02
N ARG A 67 -2.32 -10.89 -0.50
CA ARG A 67 -2.14 -11.71 0.70
C ARG A 67 -0.95 -12.67 0.52
N ASP A 68 -0.90 -13.36 -0.60
CA ASP A 68 0.11 -14.38 -0.87
C ASP A 68 1.50 -13.76 -1.08
N LEU A 69 1.59 -12.58 -1.70
CA LEU A 69 2.82 -11.78 -1.75
C LEU A 69 3.33 -11.44 -0.35
N GLN A 70 2.46 -10.97 0.55
CA GLN A 70 2.84 -10.62 1.92
C GLN A 70 3.30 -11.85 2.72
N LEU A 71 2.61 -12.98 2.56
CA LEU A 71 3.00 -14.25 3.18
C LEU A 71 4.36 -14.74 2.65
N ALA A 72 4.59 -14.65 1.34
CA ALA A 72 5.86 -15.00 0.73
C ALA A 72 6.99 -14.07 1.21
N ALA A 73 6.74 -12.76 1.32
CA ALA A 73 7.70 -11.79 1.84
C ALA A 73 8.06 -12.03 3.31
N ALA A 74 7.09 -12.43 4.13
CA ALA A 74 7.28 -12.75 5.55
C ALA A 74 7.89 -14.13 5.80
N SER A 75 8.13 -14.95 4.77
CA SER A 75 8.59 -16.33 4.94
C SER A 75 10.09 -16.48 5.26
N SER A 76 10.81 -15.37 5.42
CA SER A 76 12.18 -15.32 5.91
C SER A 76 12.28 -14.41 7.13
N ALA A 77 13.09 -14.81 8.11
CA ALA A 77 13.36 -13.95 9.26
C ALA A 77 14.08 -12.66 8.81
N PRO A 78 13.91 -11.54 9.54
CA PRO A 78 14.66 -10.32 9.28
C PRO A 78 16.17 -10.60 9.21
N GLY A 79 16.83 -10.13 8.14
CA GLY A 79 18.26 -10.33 7.90
C GLY A 79 18.66 -11.71 7.34
N ALA A 80 17.72 -12.63 7.16
CA ALA A 80 17.97 -13.90 6.47
C ALA A 80 17.97 -13.71 4.94
N PRO A 81 18.63 -14.61 4.17
CA PRO A 81 18.48 -14.64 2.73
C PRO A 81 17.02 -14.80 2.31
N LYS A 82 16.71 -14.33 1.10
CA LYS A 82 15.38 -14.43 0.52
C LYS A 82 14.90 -15.88 0.44
N SER A 83 13.65 -16.12 0.81
CA SER A 83 12.99 -17.42 0.71
C SER A 83 12.80 -17.90 -0.73
N ALA A 84 12.80 -19.22 -0.92
CA ALA A 84 12.38 -19.86 -2.17
C ALA A 84 10.90 -19.56 -2.52
N GLN A 85 10.06 -19.33 -1.51
CA GLN A 85 8.65 -18.98 -1.66
C GLN A 85 8.49 -17.62 -2.35
N LEU A 86 9.22 -16.60 -1.87
CA LEU A 86 9.21 -15.29 -2.51
C LEU A 86 9.78 -15.33 -3.93
N ASP A 87 10.86 -16.10 -4.16
CA ASP A 87 11.39 -16.29 -5.52
C ASP A 87 10.36 -16.93 -6.46
N ALA A 88 9.67 -17.98 -6.01
CA ALA A 88 8.61 -18.64 -6.77
C ALA A 88 7.46 -17.66 -7.07
N PHE A 89 7.05 -16.86 -6.08
CA PHE A 89 5.99 -15.88 -6.25
C PHE A 89 6.36 -14.81 -7.28
N LEU A 90 7.55 -14.21 -7.18
CA LEU A 90 8.01 -13.19 -8.13
C LEU A 90 8.13 -13.74 -9.56
N LYS A 91 8.54 -15.00 -9.70
CA LYS A 91 8.60 -15.67 -11.02
C LYS A 91 7.21 -15.84 -11.63
N ALA A 92 6.20 -16.14 -10.82
CA ALA A 92 4.81 -16.26 -11.26
C ALA A 92 4.14 -14.90 -11.52
N HIS A 93 4.60 -13.83 -10.84
CA HIS A 93 4.02 -12.48 -10.89
C HIS A 93 5.05 -11.43 -11.34
N PRO A 94 5.40 -11.39 -12.63
CA PRO A 94 6.43 -10.47 -13.14
C PRO A 94 6.08 -8.97 -13.01
N SER A 95 4.82 -8.62 -12.72
CA SER A 95 4.41 -7.26 -12.40
C SER A 95 4.99 -6.74 -11.08
N VAL A 96 5.28 -7.63 -10.13
CA VAL A 96 5.77 -7.24 -8.80
C VAL A 96 7.14 -6.59 -8.88
N GLY A 97 8.05 -7.09 -9.73
CA GLY A 97 9.39 -6.52 -9.88
C GLY A 97 9.44 -5.14 -10.55
N LYS A 98 8.30 -4.59 -10.98
CA LYS A 98 8.18 -3.22 -11.49
C LYS A 98 7.77 -2.23 -10.41
N ALA A 99 7.21 -2.72 -9.31
CA ALA A 99 6.87 -1.94 -8.12
C ALA A 99 8.12 -1.65 -7.31
#